data_AF-A0A6M2D5Z1-F1
#
_entry.id   AF-A0A6M2D5Z1-F1
#
_cell.length_a   1.000
_cell.length_b   1.000
_cell.length_c   1.000
_cell.angle_alpha   90.00
_cell.angle_beta   90.00
_cell.angle_gamma   90.00
#
_symmetry.space_group_name_H-M   'P 1'
#
loop_
_entity.id
_entity.type
_entity.pdbx_description
1 polymer ?
#
loop_
_entity_poly.entity_id
_entity_poly.type
_entity_poly.pdbx_seq_one_letter_code
_entity_poly.pdbx_strand_id
1 'polypeptide(L)'
;MQASILAYMFSIVEANKVTVPLNPTMQANGITNVVYVQDFVANLLKTAFSHLSDAQVKITVQGFFNLNQDIQAFKEHLRDFLVQIREYTGEDDSDLFLEEREAGLRQAEEEKR
;
A
#
# COMPACT_ATOMS: atom_id res chain seq x y z
N MET A 1 8.07 -7.08 -5.44
CA MET A 1 9.20 -6.72 -4.53
C MET A 1 8.90 -5.49 -3.67
N GLN A 2 8.34 -4.41 -4.24
CA GLN A 2 8.02 -3.17 -3.50
C GLN A 2 6.95 -3.35 -2.40
N ALA A 3 5.88 -4.10 -2.70
CA ALA A 3 4.80 -4.39 -1.73
C ALA A 3 5.31 -5.08 -0.46
N SER A 4 6.26 -6.00 -0.58
CA SER A 4 6.87 -6.73 0.54
C SER A 4 7.65 -5.81 1.48
N ILE A 5 8.33 -4.80 0.92
CA ILE A 5 9.08 -3.80 1.71
C ILE A 5 8.10 -2.90 2.47
N LEU A 6 7.04 -2.44 1.81
CA LEU A 6 5.99 -1.64 2.44
C LEU A 6 5.32 -2.39 3.59
N ALA A 7 4.87 -3.62 3.35
CA ALA A 7 4.26 -4.47 4.39
C ALA A 7 5.20 -4.64 5.60
N TYR A 8 6.50 -4.89 5.34
CA TYR A 8 7.49 -5.00 6.41
C TYR A 8 7.68 -3.69 7.18
N MET A 9 7.73 -2.55 6.50
CA MET A 9 7.83 -1.24 7.16
C MET A 9 6.63 -0.96 8.07
N PHE A 10 5.41 -1.21 7.60
CA PHE A 10 4.21 -1.05 8.43
C PHE A 10 4.20 -2.00 9.63
N SER A 11 4.60 -3.26 9.43
CA SER A 11 4.68 -4.25 10.51
C SER A 11 5.68 -3.86 11.61
N ILE A 12 6.84 -3.30 11.27
CA ILE A 12 7.83 -2.84 12.27
C ILE A 12 7.26 -1.69 13.12
N VAL A 13 6.54 -0.76 12.49
CA VAL A 13 5.93 0.38 13.18
C VAL A 13 4.81 -0.09 14.11
N GLU A 14 3.96 -1.01 13.67
CA GLU A 14 2.88 -1.60 14.46
C GLU A 14 3.40 -2.46 15.63
N ALA A 15 4.45 -3.24 15.40
CA ALA A 15 5.11 -4.05 16.42
C ALA A 15 5.89 -3.23 17.47
N ASN A 16 5.80 -1.89 17.43
CA ASN A 16 6.53 -0.97 18.30
C ASN A 16 8.05 -1.22 18.34
N LYS A 17 8.61 -1.78 17.25
CA LYS A 17 10.05 -1.98 17.12
C LYS A 17 10.79 -0.67 16.87
N VAL A 18 10.08 0.36 16.40
CA VAL A 18 10.60 1.73 16.31
C VAL A 18 10.50 2.40 17.68
N THR A 19 11.56 2.25 18.47
CA THR A 19 11.65 2.81 19.83
C THR A 19 11.96 4.31 19.86
N VAL A 20 12.43 4.87 18.74
CA VAL A 20 12.76 6.29 18.61
C VAL A 20 11.54 7.07 18.10
N PRO A 21 11.26 8.28 18.62
CA PRO A 21 10.26 9.17 18.04
C PRO A 21 10.55 9.48 16.58
N LEU A 22 9.63 9.10 15.69
CA LEU A 22 9.65 9.56 14.30
C LEU A 22 9.36 11.06 14.22
N ASN A 23 8.56 11.57 15.16
CA ASN A 23 8.35 12.99 15.35
C ASN A 23 8.36 13.31 16.86
N PRO A 24 9.44 13.95 17.37
CA PRO A 24 9.56 14.25 18.79
C PRO A 24 8.49 15.24 19.29
N THR A 25 7.97 16.11 18.42
CA THR A 25 6.94 17.10 18.77
C THR A 25 5.57 16.45 18.92
N MET A 26 5.24 15.43 18.12
CA MET A 26 3.95 14.72 18.21
C MET A 26 3.94 13.67 19.31
N GLN A 27 5.07 13.01 19.58
CA GLN A 27 5.17 12.09 20.73
C GLN A 27 5.05 12.81 22.07
N ALA A 28 5.48 14.07 22.16
CA ALA A 28 5.25 14.92 23.34
C ALA A 28 3.75 15.12 23.63
N ASN A 29 2.88 14.98 22.62
CA ASN A 29 1.43 15.05 22.74
C ASN A 29 0.77 13.67 22.96
N GLY A 30 1.56 12.61 23.19
CA GLY A 30 1.06 11.25 23.40
C GLY A 30 0.69 10.49 22.12
N ILE A 31 1.04 11.00 20.94
CA ILE A 31 0.76 10.34 19.66
C ILE A 31 1.82 9.25 19.41
N THR A 32 1.36 8.03 19.13
CA THR A 32 2.26 6.90 18.84
C THR A 32 2.85 7.00 17.43
N ASN A 33 3.98 6.34 17.20
CA ASN A 33 4.61 6.25 15.88
C ASN A 33 3.64 5.70 14.81
N VAL A 34 2.73 4.79 15.19
CA VAL A 34 1.70 4.23 14.32
C VAL A 34 0.76 5.32 13.80
N VAL A 35 0.19 6.13 14.70
CA VAL A 35 -0.76 7.20 14.33
C VAL A 35 -0.06 8.26 13.48
N TYR A 36 1.20 8.60 13.80
CA TYR A 36 1.98 9.52 13.00
C TYR A 36 2.20 9.02 11.57
N VAL A 37 2.59 7.75 11.39
CA VAL A 37 2.80 7.16 10.06
C VAL A 37 1.49 7.07 9.28
N GLN A 38 0.38 6.73 9.93
CA GLN A 38 -0.94 6.72 9.28
C GLN A 38 -1.32 8.10 8.73
N ASP A 39 -1.17 9.16 9.55
CA ASP A 39 -1.49 10.53 9.14
C ASP A 39 -0.53 11.03 8.05
N PHE A 40 0.76 10.71 8.17
CA PHE A 40 1.77 11.07 7.18
C PHE A 40 1.48 10.43 5.81
N VAL A 41 1.21 9.12 5.78
CA VAL A 41 0.87 8.40 4.54
C VAL A 41 -0.45 8.90 3.96
N ALA A 42 -1.45 9.20 4.80
CA ALA A 42 -2.71 9.76 4.35
C ALA A 42 -2.51 11.13 3.66
N ASN A 43 -1.74 12.03 4.27
CA ASN A 43 -1.42 13.32 3.68
C ASN A 43 -0.59 13.20 2.40
N LEU A 44 0.35 12.26 2.34
CA LEU A 44 1.14 11.98 1.15
C LEU A 44 0.26 11.53 -0.01
N LEU A 45 -0.62 10.55 0.23
CA LEU A 45 -1.55 10.04 -0.79
C LEU A 45 -2.52 11.12 -1.25
N LYS A 46 -3.02 11.95 -0.33
CA LYS A 46 -3.92 13.05 -0.65
C LYS A 46 -3.25 14.15 -1.48
N THR A 47 -1.97 14.41 -1.24
CA THR A 47 -1.19 15.39 -2.00
C THR A 47 -0.84 14.85 -3.39
N ALA A 48 -0.49 13.57 -3.50
CA ALA A 48 -0.19 12.92 -4.77
C ALA A 48 -1.45 12.69 -5.63
N PHE A 49 -2.58 12.40 -5.00
CA PHE A 49 -3.83 12.04 -5.65
C PHE A 49 -4.98 12.87 -5.07
N SER A 50 -5.05 14.14 -5.44
CA SER A 50 -6.04 15.11 -4.93
C SER A 50 -7.50 14.75 -5.24
N HIS A 51 -7.73 13.77 -6.12
CA HIS A 51 -9.05 13.26 -6.46
C HIS A 51 -9.61 12.27 -5.43
N LEU A 52 -8.76 11.69 -4.58
CA LEU A 52 -9.20 10.75 -3.55
C LEU A 52 -9.89 11.49 -2.40
N SER A 53 -11.03 10.97 -1.96
CA SER A 53 -11.71 11.46 -0.75
C SER A 53 -10.94 11.12 0.52
N ASP A 54 -11.10 11.91 1.59
CA ASP A 54 -10.49 11.62 2.91
C ASP A 54 -10.86 10.23 3.42
N ALA A 55 -12.10 9.81 3.16
CA ALA A 55 -12.60 8.51 3.56
C ALA A 55 -11.86 7.38 2.84
N GLN A 56 -11.70 7.47 1.51
CA GLN A 56 -10.97 6.49 0.73
C GLN A 56 -9.51 6.39 1.19
N VAL A 57 -8.82 7.52 1.33
CA VAL A 57 -7.43 7.54 1.80
C VAL A 57 -7.30 6.87 3.17
N LYS A 58 -8.18 7.19 4.12
CA LYS A 58 -8.17 6.56 5.45
C LYS A 58 -8.40 5.05 5.39
N ILE A 59 -9.35 4.60 4.59
CA ILE A 59 -9.64 3.17 4.41
C ILE A 59 -8.44 2.45 3.80
N THR A 60 -7.82 3.03 2.76
CA THR A 60 -6.63 2.47 2.12
C THR A 60 -5.48 2.32 3.10
N VAL A 61 -5.16 3.40 3.85
CA VAL A 61 -4.10 3.40 4.86
C VAL A 61 -4.39 2.37 5.96
N GLN A 62 -5.62 2.29 6.44
CA GLN A 62 -6.01 1.29 7.44
C GLN A 62 -5.87 -0.14 6.90
N GLY A 63 -6.23 -0.38 5.64
CA GLY A 63 -6.02 -1.65 4.95
C GLY A 63 -4.54 -2.05 4.89
N PHE A 64 -3.62 -1.11 4.61
CA PHE A 64 -2.18 -1.39 4.61
C PHE A 64 -1.66 -1.84 5.97
N PHE A 65 -2.18 -1.31 7.07
CA PHE A 65 -1.83 -1.79 8.41
C PHE A 65 -2.47 -3.15 8.70
N ASN A 66 -3.77 -3.32 8.46
CA ASN A 66 -4.47 -4.57 8.76
C ASN A 66 -3.93 -5.78 7.97
N LEU A 67 -3.48 -5.55 6.74
CA LEU A 67 -2.97 -6.60 5.85
C LEU A 67 -1.45 -6.74 5.89
N ASN A 68 -0.75 -6.02 6.79
CA ASN A 68 0.72 -5.99 6.84
C ASN A 68 1.37 -7.37 7.13
N GLN A 69 0.61 -8.32 7.69
CA GLN A 69 1.06 -9.69 7.99
C GLN A 69 0.83 -10.66 6.83
N ASP A 70 -0.08 -10.33 5.90
CA ASP A 70 -0.43 -11.15 4.74
C ASP A 70 0.03 -10.44 3.46
N ILE A 71 1.20 -10.84 2.96
CA ILE A 71 1.79 -10.25 1.76
C ILE A 71 0.90 -10.45 0.53
N GLN A 72 0.15 -11.54 0.45
CA GLN A 72 -0.72 -11.82 -0.69
C GLN A 72 -1.90 -10.84 -0.69
N ALA A 73 -2.61 -10.75 0.43
CA ALA A 73 -3.73 -9.81 0.58
C ALA A 73 -3.27 -8.35 0.49
N PHE A 74 -2.08 -8.02 1.02
CA PHE A 74 -1.50 -6.68 0.88
C PHE A 74 -1.24 -6.32 -0.59
N LYS A 75 -0.73 -7.28 -1.39
CA LYS A 75 -0.51 -7.07 -2.83
C LYS A 75 -1.82 -6.87 -3.59
N GLU A 76 -2.86 -7.63 -3.25
CA GLU A 76 -4.19 -7.47 -3.83
C GLU A 76 -4.77 -6.09 -3.48
N HIS A 77 -4.77 -5.70 -2.20
CA HIS A 77 -5.25 -4.39 -1.76
C HIS A 77 -4.47 -3.23 -2.38
N LEU A 78 -3.14 -3.36 -2.51
CA LEU A 78 -2.31 -2.39 -3.20
C LEU A 78 -2.67 -2.30 -4.69
N ARG A 79 -2.91 -3.44 -5.36
CA ARG A 79 -3.31 -3.47 -6.76
C ARG A 79 -4.67 -2.80 -6.96
N ASP A 80 -5.66 -3.12 -6.13
CA ASP A 80 -7.00 -2.51 -6.19
C ASP A 80 -6.91 -0.99 -6.00
N PHE A 81 -6.06 -0.54 -5.07
CA PHE A 81 -5.80 0.88 -4.88
C PHE A 81 -5.13 1.52 -6.12
N LEU A 82 -4.16 0.85 -6.74
CA LEU A 82 -3.49 1.32 -7.96
C LEU A 82 -4.45 1.38 -9.17
N VAL A 83 -5.37 0.44 -9.29
CA VAL A 83 -6.43 0.48 -10.31
C VAL A 83 -7.36 1.67 -10.06
N GLN A 84 -7.82 1.85 -8.81
CA GLN A 84 -8.73 2.93 -8.45
C GLN A 84 -8.15 4.33 -8.74
N ILE A 85 -6.86 4.55 -8.49
CA ILE A 85 -6.21 5.82 -8.85
C ILE A 85 -6.03 5.97 -10.37
N ARG A 86 -5.78 4.88 -11.10
CA ARG A 86 -5.54 4.89 -12.55
C ARG A 86 -6.81 5.06 -13.38
N GLU A 87 -7.92 4.48 -12.95
CA GLU A 87 -9.24 4.73 -13.56
C GLU A 87 -9.58 6.22 -13.60
N TYR A 88 -9.02 7.00 -12.67
CA TYR A 88 -9.23 8.44 -12.59
C TYR A 88 -8.15 9.27 -13.32
N THR A 89 -6.92 8.76 -13.47
CA THR A 89 -5.83 9.47 -14.19
C THR A 89 -5.80 9.18 -15.69
N GLY A 90 -6.50 8.15 -16.17
CA GLY A 90 -6.66 7.87 -17.60
C GLY A 90 -5.40 7.39 -18.32
N GLU A 91 -4.39 6.92 -17.58
CA GLU A 91 -3.14 6.40 -18.14
C GLU A 91 -3.22 4.89 -18.41
N ASP A 92 -3.08 4.54 -19.70
CA ASP A 92 -3.06 3.22 -20.36
C ASP A 92 -2.71 2.01 -19.46
N ASP A 93 -3.67 1.10 -19.28
CA ASP A 93 -3.65 -0.11 -18.41
C ASP A 93 -2.67 -1.21 -18.86
N SER A 94 -1.89 -0.98 -19.91
CA SER A 94 -1.10 -2.00 -20.58
C SER A 94 0.06 -2.57 -19.74
N ASP A 95 0.55 -1.85 -18.73
CA ASP A 95 1.65 -2.31 -17.87
C ASP A 95 1.19 -3.16 -16.67
N LEU A 96 -0.06 -3.00 -16.20
CA LEU A 96 -0.51 -3.61 -14.94
C LEU A 96 -0.74 -5.13 -15.04
N PHE A 97 -1.02 -5.62 -16.25
CA PHE A 97 -1.34 -7.02 -16.53
C PHE A 97 -0.17 -7.83 -17.11
N LEU A 98 1.02 -7.24 -17.26
CA LEU A 98 2.16 -7.91 -17.88
C LEU A 98 2.57 -9.19 -17.14
N GLU A 99 2.71 -9.15 -15.81
CA GLU A 99 3.09 -10.33 -15.01
C GLU A 99 2.03 -11.45 -15.09
N GLU A 100 0.74 -11.09 -15.15
CA GLU A 100 -0.37 -12.04 -15.18
C GLU A 100 -0.53 -12.69 -16.56
N ARG A 101 -0.32 -11.90 -17.62
CA ARG A 101 -0.29 -12.37 -19.00
C ARG A 101 0.91 -13.29 -19.26
N GLU A 102 2.05 -12.98 -18.66
CA GLU A 102 3.27 -13.79 -18.76
C GLU A 102 3.16 -15.11 -17.96
N ALA A 103 2.41 -15.13 -16.85
CA ALA A 103 2.08 -16.35 -16.13
C ALA A 103 1.10 -17.24 -16.91
N GLY A 104 0.06 -16.67 -17.51
CA GLY A 104 -0.91 -17.42 -18.33
C GLY A 104 -0.29 -18.02 -19.60
N LEU A 105 0.64 -17.31 -20.24
CA LEU A 105 1.38 -17.84 -21.39
C LEU A 105 2.26 -19.04 -21.02
N ARG A 106 2.97 -18.97 -19.89
CA ARG A 106 3.78 -20.10 -19.40
C ARG A 106 2.95 -21.34 -19.10
N GLN A 107 1.80 -21.17 -18.43
CA GLN A 107 0.88 -22.29 -18.16
C GLN A 107 0.35 -22.93 -19.46
N ALA A 108 0.00 -22.11 -20.45
CA ALA A 108 -0.46 -22.61 -21.74
C ALA A 108 0.65 -23.31 -22.56
N GLU A 109 1.92 -22.95 -22.37
CA GLU A 109 3.07 -23.66 -22.96
C GLU A 109 3.37 -24.99 -22.24
N GLU A 110 3.20 -25.05 -20.92
CA GLU A 110 3.38 -26.29 -20.15
C GLU A 110 2.27 -27.32 -20.41
N GLU A 111 1.01 -26.89 -20.62
CA GLU A 111 -0.10 -27.81 -20.94
C GLU A 111 -0.03 -28.41 -22.36
N LYS A 112 0.76 -27.82 -23.27
CA LYS A 112 0.94 -28.30 -24.65
C LYS A 112 2.10 -29.29 -24.82
N ARG A 113 2.81 -29.63 -23.75
CA ARG A 113 3.99 -30.51 -23.76
C ARG A 113 3.68 -31.90 -23.22
#